data_AF-A0A947EGU5-F1
#
_entry.id   AF-A0A947EGU5-F1
#
_cell.length_a   1.000
_cell.length_b   1.000
_cell.length_c   1.000
_cell.angle_alpha   90.00
_cell.angle_beta   90.00
_cell.angle_gamma   90.00
#
_symmetry.space_group_name_H-M   'P 1'
#
loop_
_entity.id
_entity.type
_entity.pdbx_description
1 polymer ?
#
loop_
_entity_poly.entity_id
_entity_poly.type
_entity_poly.pdbx_seq_one_letter_code
_entity_poly.pdbx_strand_id
1 'polypeptide(L)'
;MLIQFIIGLMALAMPSATPVSCECPLTPVKGDLSESEWDRLVIQQAYDRAELVFFAEVTGFGDSSQSMDEANLETSWNATGEKRFGTAPQLRLIKSYKGPKKHFRKSDLQITQRWRLCDMYFNRAETYVFFAKIGKDGKIRTDICSPNRLIRFEEQLAEVEGWME
;
A
#
# COMPACT_ATOMS: atom_id res chain seq x y z
N MET A 1 14.39 56.19 -27.20
CA MET A 1 13.45 55.51 -28.12
C MET A 1 14.26 54.51 -28.92
N LEU A 2 13.79 53.27 -29.05
CA LEU A 2 14.35 52.08 -29.74
C LEU A 2 15.50 51.33 -29.02
N ILE A 3 15.28 50.12 -28.45
CA ILE A 3 15.16 48.76 -29.06
C ILE A 3 16.56 48.22 -29.44
N GLN A 4 17.08 47.02 -29.11
CA GLN A 4 16.69 45.79 -28.40
C GLN A 4 17.96 44.88 -28.36
N PHE A 5 17.83 43.70 -27.73
CA PHE A 5 18.62 42.47 -27.93
C PHE A 5 19.89 42.24 -27.09
N ILE A 6 19.68 41.82 -25.84
CA ILE A 6 20.48 40.72 -25.28
C ILE A 6 19.50 39.58 -24.98
N ILE A 7 19.55 38.55 -25.81
CA ILE A 7 18.86 37.28 -25.63
C ILE A 7 19.59 36.56 -24.49
N GLY A 8 19.14 36.80 -23.26
CA GLY A 8 19.46 35.95 -22.13
C GLY A 8 18.72 34.65 -22.32
N LEU A 9 19.40 33.66 -22.88
CA LEU A 9 18.97 32.28 -22.98
C LEU A 9 18.91 31.68 -21.56
N MET A 10 17.92 32.09 -20.77
CA MET A 10 17.49 31.30 -19.62
C MET A 10 16.74 30.11 -20.19
N ALA A 11 17.51 29.10 -20.61
CA ALA A 11 17.04 27.74 -20.58
C ALA A 11 16.64 27.49 -19.12
N LEU A 12 15.34 27.66 -18.83
CA LEU A 12 14.69 27.05 -17.69
C LEU A 12 15.02 25.57 -17.82
N ALA A 13 16.08 25.15 -17.12
CA ALA A 13 16.26 23.76 -16.75
C ALA A 13 15.05 23.45 -15.87
N MET A 14 13.94 23.10 -16.51
CA MET A 14 12.85 22.42 -15.86
C MET A 14 13.52 21.21 -15.21
N PRO A 15 13.49 21.07 -13.87
CA PRO A 15 13.97 19.84 -13.25
C PRO A 15 13.19 18.73 -13.95
N SER A 16 13.90 17.91 -14.71
CA SER A 16 13.34 16.73 -15.34
C SER A 16 12.64 15.99 -14.21
N ALA A 17 11.30 15.94 -14.26
CA ALA A 17 10.51 15.18 -13.32
C ALA A 17 11.03 13.75 -13.41
N THR A 18 11.86 13.36 -12.46
CA THR A 18 12.27 11.97 -12.31
C THR A 18 10.98 11.16 -12.25
N PRO A 19 10.86 10.06 -13.03
CA PRO A 19 9.70 9.20 -12.89
C PRO A 19 9.59 8.84 -11.41
N VAL A 20 8.41 9.07 -10.83
CA VAL A 20 8.14 8.78 -9.41
C VAL A 20 8.08 7.25 -9.27
N SER A 21 9.25 6.61 -9.32
CA SER A 21 9.38 5.18 -9.05
C SER A 21 9.19 4.97 -7.56
N CYS A 22 8.44 3.94 -7.20
CA CYS A 22 8.33 3.50 -5.82
C CYS A 22 9.69 2.99 -5.37
N GLU A 23 10.46 3.81 -4.67
CA GLU A 23 11.68 3.38 -4.02
C GLU A 23 11.31 2.49 -2.84
N CYS A 24 11.06 1.21 -3.14
CA CYS A 24 10.87 0.21 -2.11
C CYS A 24 12.18 0.09 -1.32
N PRO A 25 12.12 0.02 0.02
CA PRO A 25 13.29 -0.28 0.82
C PRO A 25 14.00 -1.50 0.23
N LEU A 26 15.32 -1.41 0.01
CA LEU A 26 16.12 -2.44 -0.64
C LEU A 26 15.66 -3.83 -0.20
N THR A 27 15.00 -4.54 -1.12
CA THR A 27 14.65 -5.94 -0.91
C THR A 27 15.95 -6.74 -0.90
N PRO A 28 16.05 -7.77 -0.04
CA PRO A 28 17.23 -8.60 -0.01
C PRO A 28 17.41 -9.23 -1.40
N VAL A 29 18.64 -9.20 -1.90
CA VAL A 29 18.99 -9.86 -3.15
C VAL A 29 18.69 -11.34 -3.00
N LYS A 30 17.82 -11.89 -3.85
CA LYS A 30 17.35 -13.28 -3.78
C LYS A 30 18.53 -14.27 -3.72
N GLY A 31 19.61 -14.00 -4.46
CA GLY A 31 20.80 -14.85 -4.46
C GLY A 31 20.44 -16.29 -4.83
N ASP A 32 20.96 -17.24 -4.05
CA ASP A 32 20.70 -18.68 -4.20
C ASP A 32 19.54 -19.19 -3.32
N LEU A 33 18.78 -18.28 -2.67
CA LEU A 33 17.65 -18.66 -1.84
C LEU A 33 16.53 -19.29 -2.68
N SER A 34 15.92 -20.33 -2.13
CA SER A 34 14.65 -20.83 -2.67
C SER A 34 13.54 -19.76 -2.54
N GLU A 35 12.44 -19.94 -3.28
CA GLU A 35 11.27 -19.05 -3.21
C GLU A 35 10.76 -18.87 -1.78
N SER A 36 10.62 -19.96 -1.02
CA SER A 36 10.10 -19.92 0.35
C SER A 36 11.05 -19.27 1.34
N GLU A 37 12.36 -19.49 1.19
CA GLU A 37 13.37 -18.81 2.01
C GLU A 37 13.39 -17.31 1.74
N TRP A 38 13.24 -16.91 0.48
CA TRP A 38 13.17 -15.52 0.10
C TRP A 38 11.88 -14.85 0.61
N ASP A 39 10.73 -15.49 0.45
CA ASP A 39 9.45 -14.99 0.96
C ASP A 39 9.47 -14.82 2.48
N ARG A 40 10.00 -15.83 3.20
CA ARG A 40 10.19 -15.74 4.65
C ARG A 40 11.04 -14.53 5.02
N LEU A 41 12.19 -14.35 4.35
CA LEU A 41 13.09 -13.23 4.63
C LEU A 41 12.41 -11.86 4.36
N VAL A 42 11.64 -11.75 3.27
CA VAL A 42 10.89 -10.54 2.94
C VAL A 42 9.84 -10.23 4.01
N ILE A 43 9.10 -11.24 4.47
CA ILE A 43 8.07 -11.10 5.51
C ILE A 43 8.69 -10.71 6.84
N GLN A 44 9.80 -11.35 7.26
CA GLN A 44 10.52 -11.01 8.49
C GLN A 44 10.98 -9.54 8.49
N GLN A 45 11.64 -9.11 7.42
CA GLN A 45 12.11 -7.72 7.31
C GLN A 45 10.96 -6.70 7.24
N ALA A 46 9.84 -7.06 6.60
CA ALA A 46 8.66 -6.21 6.61
C ALA A 46 8.02 -6.13 7.99
N TYR A 47 7.95 -7.25 8.71
CA TYR A 47 7.47 -7.30 10.09
C TYR A 47 8.29 -6.39 10.99
N ASP A 48 9.62 -6.43 10.89
CA ASP A 48 10.52 -5.58 11.68
C ASP A 48 10.30 -4.09 11.43
N ARG A 49 10.16 -3.69 10.17
CA ARG A 49 10.02 -2.28 9.74
C ARG A 49 8.61 -1.73 9.90
N ALA A 50 7.59 -2.59 9.91
CA ALA A 50 6.20 -2.17 10.05
C ALA A 50 5.93 -1.65 11.47
N GLU A 51 5.10 -0.61 11.57
CA GLU A 51 4.62 -0.11 12.86
C GLU A 51 3.37 -0.85 13.31
N LEU A 52 2.57 -1.32 12.35
CA LEU A 52 1.35 -2.09 12.54
C LEU A 52 1.40 -3.33 11.64
N VAL A 53 1.06 -4.50 12.19
CA VAL A 53 0.85 -5.72 11.43
C VAL A 53 -0.43 -6.38 11.91
N PHE A 54 -1.36 -6.66 11.01
CA PHE A 54 -2.69 -7.14 11.38
C PHE A 54 -3.38 -7.89 10.24
N PHE A 55 -4.24 -8.84 10.61
CA PHE A 55 -5.12 -9.57 9.70
C PHE A 55 -6.51 -8.93 9.72
N ALA A 56 -7.02 -8.58 8.53
CA ALA A 56 -8.29 -7.89 8.39
C ALA A 56 -8.98 -8.22 7.06
N GLU A 57 -10.30 -8.05 7.06
CA GLU A 57 -11.14 -8.15 5.88
C GLU A 57 -11.39 -6.78 5.26
N VAL A 58 -11.38 -6.69 3.94
CA VAL A 58 -11.77 -5.48 3.21
C VAL A 58 -13.30 -5.43 3.10
N THR A 59 -13.93 -4.53 3.85
CA THR A 59 -15.40 -4.38 3.88
C THR A 59 -15.91 -3.40 2.83
N GLY A 60 -15.05 -2.47 2.38
CA GLY A 60 -15.39 -1.45 1.40
C GLY A 60 -14.19 -0.60 1.04
N PHE A 61 -14.46 0.54 0.41
CA PHE A 61 -13.43 1.52 0.04
C PHE A 61 -13.94 2.91 0.39
N GLY A 62 -13.10 3.73 1.00
CA GLY A 62 -13.43 5.12 1.26
C GLY A 62 -13.22 5.99 0.01
N ASP A 63 -13.72 7.23 0.08
CA ASP A 63 -13.56 8.22 -0.98
C ASP A 63 -12.08 8.56 -1.21
N SER A 64 -11.49 7.98 -2.26
CA SER A 64 -10.16 8.35 -2.72
C SER A 64 -10.26 9.59 -3.60
N SER A 65 -10.43 10.77 -2.99
CA SER A 65 -10.43 12.07 -3.68
C SER A 65 -9.15 12.39 -4.49
N GLN A 66 -8.19 11.45 -4.56
CA GLN A 66 -6.92 11.59 -5.27
C GLN A 66 -6.54 10.41 -6.17
N SER A 67 -7.34 9.35 -6.28
CA SER A 67 -7.03 8.24 -7.20
C SER A 67 -7.41 8.64 -8.62
N MET A 68 -6.42 9.10 -9.38
CA MET A 68 -6.53 9.27 -10.82
C MET A 68 -6.53 7.88 -11.44
N ASP A 69 -7.71 7.36 -11.71
CA ASP A 69 -8.03 6.45 -12.82
C ASP A 69 -9.53 6.16 -12.74
N GLU A 70 -10.32 7.21 -12.98
CA GLU A 70 -11.74 7.07 -13.26
C GLU A 70 -11.98 6.28 -14.58
N ALA A 71 -10.93 6.10 -15.39
CA ALA A 71 -11.00 5.47 -16.71
C ALA A 71 -11.19 3.93 -16.69
N ASN A 72 -10.96 3.24 -15.56
CA ASN A 72 -11.21 1.79 -15.41
C ASN A 72 -12.41 1.48 -14.50
N LEU A 73 -13.26 2.47 -14.20
CA LEU A 73 -14.28 2.35 -13.15
C LEU A 73 -15.39 1.36 -13.46
N GLU A 74 -15.84 1.19 -14.71
CA GLU A 74 -17.05 0.38 -14.98
C GLU A 74 -16.92 -1.09 -14.54
N THR A 75 -15.73 -1.69 -14.66
CA THR A 75 -15.50 -3.07 -14.20
C THR A 75 -15.23 -3.19 -12.71
N SER A 76 -14.96 -2.05 -12.05
CA SER A 76 -14.69 -1.99 -10.62
C SER A 76 -15.94 -2.00 -9.76
N TRP A 77 -17.15 -1.88 -10.33
CA TRP A 77 -18.40 -1.95 -9.58
C TRP A 77 -19.10 -3.30 -9.80
N ASN A 78 -19.80 -3.80 -8.78
CA ASN A 78 -20.69 -4.96 -8.93
C ASN A 78 -22.08 -4.51 -9.43
N ALA A 79 -22.98 -5.47 -9.67
CA ALA A 79 -24.35 -5.19 -10.15
C ALA A 79 -25.18 -4.33 -9.18
N THR A 80 -24.79 -4.21 -7.91
CA THR A 80 -25.45 -3.37 -6.90
C THR A 80 -24.84 -1.95 -6.81
N GLY A 81 -23.87 -1.62 -7.66
CA GLY A 81 -23.22 -0.31 -7.66
C GLY A 81 -22.22 -0.14 -6.51
N GLU A 82 -21.65 -1.22 -5.99
CA GLU A 82 -20.60 -1.20 -4.97
C GLU A 82 -19.23 -1.57 -5.55
N LYS A 83 -18.18 -0.90 -5.07
CA LYS A 83 -16.83 -1.08 -5.59
C LYS A 83 -16.25 -2.44 -5.14
N ARG A 84 -15.78 -3.22 -6.11
CA ARG A 84 -15.19 -4.57 -6.00
C ARG A 84 -13.71 -4.52 -5.65
N PHE A 85 -12.97 -3.54 -6.15
CA PHE A 85 -11.55 -3.37 -5.86
C PHE A 85 -11.12 -1.90 -5.80
N GLY A 86 -10.10 -1.56 -5.05
CA GLY A 86 -9.65 -0.18 -4.86
C GLY A 86 -8.41 -0.03 -3.99
N THR A 87 -7.89 1.19 -3.90
CA THR A 87 -6.61 1.47 -3.23
C THR A 87 -6.76 1.97 -1.79
N ALA A 88 -7.93 2.49 -1.39
CA ALA A 88 -8.21 3.00 -0.05
C ALA A 88 -9.20 2.10 0.73
N PRO A 89 -8.82 0.86 1.09
CA PRO A 89 -9.73 -0.09 1.71
C PRO A 89 -10.15 0.36 3.12
N GLN A 90 -11.44 0.16 3.39
CA GLN A 90 -12.02 0.10 4.72
C GLN A 90 -11.96 -1.35 5.20
N LEU A 91 -11.57 -1.54 6.46
CA LEU A 91 -11.18 -2.83 6.97
C LEU A 91 -11.89 -3.16 8.27
N ARG A 92 -12.38 -4.39 8.37
CA ARG A 92 -12.78 -5.01 9.63
C ARG A 92 -11.61 -5.80 10.20
N LEU A 93 -11.09 -5.35 11.34
CA LEU A 93 -9.98 -6.02 12.02
C LEU A 93 -10.41 -7.40 12.52
N ILE A 94 -9.59 -8.42 12.25
CA ILE A 94 -9.78 -9.79 12.74
C ILE A 94 -8.76 -10.08 13.85
N LYS A 95 -7.47 -9.85 13.59
CA LYS A 95 -6.36 -10.12 14.52
C LYS A 95 -5.25 -9.08 14.38
N SER A 96 -4.64 -8.66 15.48
CA SER A 96 -3.45 -7.79 15.47
C SER A 96 -2.21 -8.57 15.90
N TYR A 97 -1.15 -8.49 15.12
CA TYR A 97 0.15 -9.11 15.43
C TYR A 97 1.13 -8.11 16.03
N LYS A 98 1.16 -6.88 15.49
CA LYS A 98 2.07 -5.82 15.91
C LYS A 98 1.35 -4.47 15.96
N GLY A 99 1.75 -3.64 16.93
CA GLY A 99 1.35 -2.24 17.01
C GLY A 99 0.47 -1.88 18.22
N PRO A 100 0.29 -0.58 18.52
CA PRO A 100 -0.40 -0.16 19.74
C PRO A 100 -1.92 -0.32 19.61
N LYS A 101 -2.56 -0.91 20.63
CA LYS A 101 -4.02 -1.15 20.69
C LYS A 101 -4.88 0.08 20.35
N LYS A 102 -4.40 1.29 20.63
CA LYS A 102 -5.14 2.54 20.34
C LYS A 102 -5.47 2.71 18.84
N HIS A 103 -4.66 2.16 17.94
CA HIS A 103 -4.90 2.23 16.50
C HIS A 103 -5.96 1.24 16.00
N PHE A 104 -6.33 0.26 16.84
CA PHE A 104 -7.27 -0.82 16.53
C PHE A 104 -8.67 -0.62 17.13
N ARG A 105 -8.91 0.51 17.82
CA ARG A 105 -10.17 0.75 18.57
C ARG A 105 -11.34 1.25 17.72
N LYS A 106 -11.11 1.62 16.46
CA LYS A 106 -12.20 2.03 15.55
C LYS A 106 -12.79 0.78 14.94
N SER A 107 -14.12 0.68 14.90
CA SER A 107 -14.85 -0.46 14.32
C SER A 107 -14.41 -0.76 12.88
N ASP A 108 -13.95 0.27 12.17
CA ASP A 108 -13.41 0.17 10.83
C ASP A 108 -12.07 0.91 10.74
N LEU A 109 -11.02 0.21 10.32
CA LEU A 109 -9.72 0.80 9.98
C LEU A 109 -9.79 1.27 8.53
N GLN A 110 -9.13 2.38 8.22
CA GLN A 110 -9.01 2.83 6.83
C GLN A 110 -7.54 3.04 6.48
N ILE A 111 -7.12 2.40 5.40
CA ILE A 111 -5.82 2.67 4.79
C ILE A 111 -5.94 3.94 3.97
N THR A 112 -5.08 4.92 4.27
CA THR A 112 -4.96 6.14 3.48
C THR A 112 -3.78 6.02 2.53
N GLN A 113 -4.08 5.96 1.24
CA GLN A 113 -3.07 6.02 0.20
C GLN A 113 -2.68 7.47 -0.12
N ARG A 114 -1.44 7.69 -0.57
CA ARG A 114 -0.90 9.04 -0.83
C ARG A 114 -0.19 9.17 -2.18
N TRP A 115 0.16 8.07 -2.85
CA TRP A 115 1.11 8.09 -3.97
C TRP A 115 0.55 7.34 -5.17
N ARG A 116 0.10 8.09 -6.18
CA ARG A 116 -0.58 7.57 -7.39
C ARG A 116 0.08 6.35 -8.05
N LEU A 117 1.40 6.17 -7.95
CA LEU A 117 2.12 5.05 -8.57
C LEU A 117 2.52 3.92 -7.61
N CYS A 118 2.35 4.10 -6.30
CA CYS A 118 2.81 3.17 -5.27
C CYS A 118 1.69 2.57 -4.43
N ASP A 119 0.46 2.88 -4.81
CA ASP A 119 -0.72 2.33 -4.16
C ASP A 119 -0.90 0.85 -4.56
N MET A 120 -1.29 0.03 -3.59
CA MET A 120 -1.70 -1.35 -3.83
C MET A 120 -3.22 -1.42 -4.00
N TYR A 121 -3.71 -2.24 -4.93
CA TYR A 121 -5.12 -2.55 -5.08
C TYR A 121 -5.53 -3.72 -4.18
N PHE A 122 -6.69 -3.58 -3.55
CA PHE A 122 -7.30 -4.61 -2.70
C PHE A 122 -8.66 -4.98 -3.25
N ASN A 123 -9.08 -6.22 -3.02
CA ASN A 123 -10.41 -6.71 -3.38
C ASN A 123 -11.32 -6.67 -2.14
N ARG A 124 -12.57 -6.29 -2.33
CA ARG A 124 -13.61 -6.34 -1.28
C ARG A 124 -13.97 -7.79 -0.96
N ALA A 125 -14.38 -8.01 0.29
CA ALA A 125 -14.74 -9.31 0.87
C ALA A 125 -13.59 -10.33 0.89
N GLU A 126 -12.36 -9.87 0.65
CA GLU A 126 -11.15 -10.68 0.76
C GLU A 126 -10.40 -10.29 2.04
N THR A 127 -9.67 -11.25 2.60
CA THR A 127 -8.90 -11.06 3.84
C THR A 127 -7.41 -11.01 3.57
N TYR A 128 -6.70 -10.10 4.24
CA TYR A 128 -5.28 -9.89 4.04
C TYR A 128 -4.54 -9.74 5.36
N VAL A 129 -3.28 -10.17 5.38
CA VAL A 129 -2.29 -9.70 6.36
C VAL A 129 -1.70 -8.39 5.83
N PHE A 130 -1.87 -7.32 6.60
CA PHE A 130 -1.40 -5.99 6.28
C PHE A 130 -0.10 -5.66 7.02
N PHE A 131 0.88 -5.16 6.29
CA PHE A 131 2.09 -4.54 6.83
C PHE A 131 1.97 -3.04 6.63
N ALA A 132 1.87 -2.29 7.72
CA ALA A 132 1.47 -0.89 7.67
C ALA A 132 2.35 0.01 8.55
N LYS A 133 2.34 1.29 8.19
CA LYS A 133 3.00 2.39 8.90
C LYS A 133 1.99 3.44 9.32
N ILE A 134 2.36 4.25 10.31
CA ILE A 134 1.59 5.39 10.76
C ILE A 134 2.27 6.63 10.17
N GLY A 135 1.62 7.29 9.22
CA GLY A 135 2.21 8.53 8.70
C GLY A 135 2.09 9.68 9.69
N LYS A 136 2.77 10.78 9.37
CA LYS A 136 2.90 11.96 10.26
C LYS A 136 1.58 12.59 10.71
N ASP A 137 0.49 12.37 9.96
CA ASP A 137 -0.88 12.81 10.30
C ASP A 137 -1.67 11.79 11.13
N GLY A 138 -1.01 10.74 11.63
CA GLY A 138 -1.61 9.68 12.43
C GLY A 138 -2.44 8.66 11.63
N LYS A 139 -2.52 8.80 10.30
CA LYS A 139 -3.27 7.86 9.45
C LYS A 139 -2.45 6.62 9.10
N ILE A 140 -3.12 5.48 9.09
CA ILE A 140 -2.55 4.18 8.72
C ILE A 140 -2.34 4.13 7.21
N ARG A 141 -1.18 3.65 6.78
CA ARG A 141 -0.79 3.53 5.37
C ARG A 141 -0.11 2.21 5.10
N THR A 142 -0.30 1.71 3.89
CA THR A 142 0.47 0.61 3.30
C THR A 142 0.69 0.95 1.83
N ASP A 143 1.59 0.24 1.15
CA ASP A 143 1.99 0.53 -0.24
C ASP A 143 2.35 -0.78 -0.97
N ILE A 144 2.66 -0.67 -2.25
CA ILE A 144 3.11 -1.79 -3.09
C ILE A 144 4.43 -2.43 -2.61
N CYS A 145 5.21 -1.70 -1.81
CA CYS A 145 6.47 -2.17 -1.24
C CYS A 145 6.28 -2.95 0.06
N SER A 146 5.09 -2.86 0.66
CA SER A 146 4.69 -3.62 1.82
C SER A 146 4.16 -4.97 1.34
N PRO A 147 4.69 -6.11 1.83
CA PRO A 147 4.29 -7.43 1.37
C PRO A 147 2.94 -7.83 1.97
N ASN A 148 1.88 -7.06 1.70
CA ASN A 148 0.52 -7.42 2.09
C ASN A 148 0.16 -8.75 1.39
N ARG A 149 -0.38 -9.70 2.15
CA ARG A 149 -0.67 -11.05 1.66
C ARG A 149 -2.16 -11.31 1.66
N LEU A 150 -2.71 -11.66 0.50
CA LEU A 150 -4.06 -12.19 0.39
C LEU A 150 -4.10 -13.59 1.02
N ILE A 151 -5.07 -13.81 1.90
CA ILE A 151 -5.26 -15.08 2.60
C ILE A 151 -6.58 -15.68 2.11
N ARG A 152 -6.48 -16.86 1.49
CA ARG A 152 -7.63 -17.66 1.03
C ARG A 152 -7.88 -18.89 1.89
N PHE A 153 -6.83 -19.39 2.55
CA PHE A 153 -6.84 -20.63 3.32
C PHE A 153 -6.09 -20.45 4.65
N GLU A 154 -6.41 -21.29 5.63
CA GLU A 154 -5.83 -21.23 6.98
C GLU A 154 -4.32 -21.53 6.96
N GLU A 155 -3.87 -22.42 6.08
CA GLU A 155 -2.46 -22.80 5.95
C GLU A 155 -1.60 -21.60 5.52
N GLN A 156 -2.13 -20.74 4.65
CA GLN A 156 -1.43 -19.51 4.22
C GLN A 156 -1.29 -18.54 5.38
N LEU A 157 -2.31 -18.45 6.23
CA LEU A 157 -2.25 -17.61 7.43
C LEU A 157 -1.22 -18.15 8.40
N ALA A 158 -1.24 -19.47 8.66
CA ALA A 158 -0.29 -20.13 9.55
C ALA A 158 1.16 -19.98 9.07
N GLU A 159 1.41 -20.07 7.76
CA GLU A 159 2.72 -19.87 7.17
C GLU A 159 3.24 -18.43 7.39
N VAL A 160 2.43 -17.42 7.05
CA VAL A 160 2.79 -16.02 7.27
C VAL A 160 2.98 -15.72 8.76
N GLU A 161 2.13 -16.27 9.62
CA GLU A 161 2.27 -16.17 11.08
C GLU A 161 3.58 -16.77 11.58
N GLY A 162 3.94 -17.98 11.14
CA GLY A 162 5.20 -18.62 11.52
C GLY A 162 6.45 -17.92 10.99
N TRP A 163 6.32 -17.07 9.97
CA TRP A 163 7.43 -16.22 9.50
C TRP A 163 7.56 -14.90 10.25
N MET A 164 6.57 -14.49 11.06
CA MET A 164 6.62 -13.27 11.87
C MET A 164 7.23 -13.48 13.27
N GLU A 165 7.57 -14.72 13.61
CA GLU A 165 8.28 -15.13 14.84
C GLU A 165 9.80 -15.00 14.72
#